data_AF-A0A497P149-F1
#
_entry.id   AF-A0A497P149-F1
#
_cell.length_a   1.000
_cell.length_b   1.000
_cell.length_c   1.000
_cell.angle_alpha   90.00
_cell.angle_beta   90.00
_cell.angle_gamma   90.00
#
_symmetry.space_group_name_H-M   'P 1'
#
loop_
_entity.id
_entity.type
_entity.pdbx_description
1 polymer ?
#
loop_
_entity_poly.entity_id
_entity_poly.type
_entity_poly.pdbx_seq_one_letter_code
_entity_poly.pdbx_strand_id
1 'polypeptide(L)'
;MSCQSTFTFISLYSPNYLGDRKLRYLSVAEVYEKIENTTKRLEMTDYLVELFKKTPKDLIDKVVYLTQGKLYPDFMGIEIGMAEKLAIKAVARAAGRNAKEIEADLRRTGDLGETAQKFLEKKLQITFFRQPLTVERVYQTLDKIARASGSGSIDQKVALLSGILSDAEPKEAKYIIRTVTGKLRLGVADMTVLDALAIAYGGGKDARPILERAYNVSSDLGMVARIVAEKGLDALKDF
;
A
#
# COMPACT_ATOMS: atom_id res chain seq x y z
N MET A 1 42.17 -45.07 -4.71
CA MET A 1 41.02 -44.77 -5.61
C MET A 1 39.78 -44.64 -4.74
N SER A 2 39.41 -43.42 -4.39
CA SER A 2 38.25 -43.12 -3.54
C SER A 2 37.66 -41.81 -4.01
N CYS A 3 36.63 -41.88 -4.86
CA CYS A 3 35.89 -40.72 -5.33
C CYS A 3 34.67 -40.54 -4.41
N GLN A 4 34.77 -39.59 -3.48
CA GLN A 4 33.63 -39.14 -2.68
C GLN A 4 32.83 -38.09 -3.46
N SER A 5 31.51 -38.27 -3.37
CA SER A 5 30.43 -37.41 -3.81
C SER A 5 30.56 -35.97 -3.33
N THR A 6 30.43 -35.00 -4.24
CA THR A 6 30.08 -33.62 -3.91
C THR A 6 28.70 -33.31 -4.46
N PHE A 7 27.74 -33.17 -3.54
CA PHE A 7 26.42 -32.60 -3.80
C PHE A 7 26.59 -31.12 -4.18
N THR A 8 26.26 -30.75 -5.41
CA THR A 8 26.13 -29.35 -5.80
C THR A 8 24.74 -28.87 -5.41
N PHE A 9 24.65 -28.05 -4.36
CA PHE A 9 23.47 -27.23 -4.06
C PHE A 9 23.27 -26.24 -5.21
N ILE A 10 22.31 -26.51 -6.09
CA ILE A 10 21.86 -25.53 -7.09
C ILE A 10 21.01 -24.49 -6.36
N SER A 11 21.57 -23.29 -6.25
CA SER A 11 20.89 -22.05 -5.88
C SER A 11 19.65 -21.85 -6.76
N LEU A 12 18.46 -21.93 -6.16
CA LEU A 12 17.20 -21.44 -6.74
C LEU A 12 16.99 -19.98 -6.33
N TYR A 13 17.95 -19.11 -6.65
CA TYR A 13 17.66 -17.69 -6.90
C TYR A 13 17.47 -17.54 -8.40
N SER A 14 16.22 -17.54 -8.84
CA SER A 14 15.87 -17.16 -10.21
C SER A 14 15.36 -15.71 -10.19
N PRO A 15 16.18 -14.71 -10.56
CA PRO A 15 15.75 -13.33 -10.65
C PRO A 15 15.02 -13.12 -11.98
N ASN A 16 13.77 -13.55 -12.07
CA ASN A 16 12.90 -13.17 -13.18
C ASN A 16 12.17 -11.86 -12.83
N TYR A 17 12.93 -10.76 -12.88
CA TYR A 17 12.41 -9.43 -13.12
C TYR A 17 11.90 -9.38 -14.57
N LEU A 18 10.61 -9.61 -14.77
CA LEU A 18 9.93 -9.44 -16.05
C LEU A 18 9.08 -8.16 -16.03
N GLY A 19 9.55 -7.14 -16.74
CA GLY A 19 8.69 -6.35 -17.63
C GLY A 19 7.73 -5.33 -17.01
N ASP A 20 8.27 -4.20 -16.57
CA ASP A 20 7.81 -2.85 -16.93
C ASP A 20 6.29 -2.59 -17.12
N ARG A 21 5.50 -2.82 -16.07
CA ARG A 21 4.30 -2.02 -15.80
C ARG A 21 4.30 -1.54 -14.36
N LYS A 22 5.16 -0.56 -14.09
CA LYS A 22 5.22 0.08 -12.78
C LYS A 22 3.99 0.96 -12.57
N LEU A 23 3.01 0.46 -11.83
CA LEU A 23 1.91 1.30 -11.36
C LEU A 23 2.47 2.36 -10.39
N ARG A 24 2.33 3.63 -10.77
CA ARG A 24 2.73 4.77 -9.95
C ARG A 24 1.86 4.84 -8.70
N TYR A 25 2.47 5.07 -7.55
CA TYR A 25 1.71 5.22 -6.31
C TYR A 25 0.85 6.50 -6.32
N LEU A 26 1.28 7.54 -7.03
CA LEU A 26 0.48 8.75 -7.28
C LEU A 26 -0.92 8.43 -7.82
N SER A 27 -1.05 7.48 -8.76
CA SER A 27 -2.36 7.10 -9.32
C SER A 27 -3.29 6.48 -8.26
N VAL A 28 -2.72 5.77 -7.28
CA VAL A 28 -3.48 5.25 -6.13
C VAL A 28 -3.87 6.40 -5.19
N ALA A 29 -2.93 7.29 -4.87
CA ALA A 29 -3.15 8.46 -4.02
C ALA A 29 -4.21 9.42 -4.57
N GLU A 30 -4.26 9.62 -5.89
CA GLU A 30 -5.31 10.41 -6.56
C GLU A 30 -6.69 9.78 -6.41
N VAL A 31 -6.79 8.45 -6.50
CA VAL A 31 -8.06 7.74 -6.26
C VAL A 31 -8.47 7.85 -4.80
N TYR A 32 -7.54 7.75 -3.86
CA TYR A 32 -7.83 7.93 -2.44
C TYR A 32 -8.36 9.33 -2.14
N GLU A 33 -7.79 10.36 -2.77
CA GLU A 33 -8.29 11.73 -2.64
C GLU A 33 -9.71 11.90 -3.18
N LYS A 34 -10.03 11.28 -4.32
CA LYS A 34 -11.40 11.28 -4.85
C LYS A 34 -12.37 10.58 -3.89
N ILE A 35 -11.95 9.46 -3.30
CA ILE A 35 -12.75 8.70 -2.32
C ILE A 35 -12.98 9.52 -1.04
N GLU A 36 -11.94 10.18 -0.51
CA GLU A 36 -12.07 11.05 0.68
C GLU A 36 -13.01 12.24 0.47
N ASN A 37 -13.13 12.72 -0.77
CA ASN A 37 -13.98 13.85 -1.14
C ASN A 37 -15.43 13.46 -1.49
N THR A 38 -15.81 12.19 -1.33
CA THR A 38 -17.19 11.74 -1.52
C THR A 38 -17.69 10.97 -0.30
N THR A 39 -19.00 11.03 -0.08
CA THR A 39 -19.70 10.19 0.91
C THR A 39 -20.56 9.12 0.26
N LYS A 40 -20.65 9.12 -1.08
CA LYS A 40 -21.52 8.21 -1.83
C LYS A 40 -20.77 6.91 -2.13
N ARG A 41 -21.25 5.81 -1.55
CA ARG A 41 -20.67 4.47 -1.77
C ARG A 41 -20.55 4.09 -3.25
N LEU A 42 -21.54 4.47 -4.08
CA LEU A 42 -21.49 4.18 -5.52
C LEU A 42 -20.33 4.90 -6.23
N GLU A 43 -20.09 6.18 -5.92
CA GLU A 43 -18.94 6.91 -6.48
C GLU A 43 -17.62 6.30 -6.01
N MET A 44 -17.54 5.88 -4.74
CA MET A 44 -16.36 5.16 -4.23
C MET A 44 -16.13 3.86 -5.00
N THR A 45 -17.17 3.08 -5.24
CA THR A 45 -17.09 1.85 -6.05
C THR A 45 -16.58 2.16 -7.45
N ASP A 46 -17.09 3.19 -8.12
CA ASP A 46 -16.65 3.56 -9.47
C ASP A 46 -15.17 3.96 -9.51
N TYR A 47 -14.70 4.75 -8.53
CA TYR A 47 -13.27 5.09 -8.43
C TYR A 47 -12.39 3.87 -8.19
N LEU A 48 -12.84 2.90 -7.38
CA LEU A 48 -12.13 1.64 -7.18
C LEU A 48 -12.13 0.76 -8.43
N VAL A 49 -13.23 0.72 -9.18
CA VAL A 49 -13.29 0.00 -10.47
C VAL A 49 -12.27 0.58 -11.44
N GLU A 50 -12.18 1.90 -11.57
CA GLU A 50 -11.17 2.56 -12.40
C GLU A 50 -9.76 2.21 -11.96
N LEU A 51 -9.48 2.23 -10.66
CA LEU A 51 -8.18 1.87 -10.10
C LEU A 51 -7.82 0.43 -10.42
N PHE A 52 -8.73 -0.51 -10.15
CA PHE A 52 -8.49 -1.95 -10.34
C PHE A 52 -8.27 -2.28 -11.81
N LYS A 53 -9.05 -1.71 -12.74
CA LYS A 53 -8.84 -1.93 -14.19
C LYS A 53 -7.48 -1.43 -14.71
N LYS A 54 -6.90 -0.40 -14.08
CA LYS A 54 -5.58 0.13 -14.41
C LYS A 54 -4.44 -0.60 -13.70
N THR A 55 -4.75 -1.42 -12.70
CA THR A 55 -3.78 -2.12 -11.87
C THR A 55 -3.28 -3.39 -12.57
N PRO A 56 -1.95 -3.58 -12.72
CA PRO A 56 -1.40 -4.86 -13.15
C PRO A 56 -1.87 -6.01 -12.25
N LYS A 57 -2.22 -7.15 -12.86
CA LYS A 57 -2.86 -8.27 -12.16
C LYS A 57 -2.03 -8.79 -10.97
N ASP A 58 -0.70 -8.77 -11.09
CA ASP A 58 0.28 -9.17 -10.08
C ASP A 58 0.42 -8.18 -8.91
N LEU A 59 -0.19 -6.99 -9.01
CA LEU A 59 -0.23 -5.95 -7.97
C LEU A 59 -1.60 -5.77 -7.34
N ILE A 60 -2.65 -6.43 -7.85
CA ILE A 60 -4.03 -6.18 -7.39
C ILE A 60 -4.21 -6.50 -5.91
N ASP A 61 -3.56 -7.57 -5.42
CA ASP A 61 -3.55 -7.98 -4.01
C ASP A 61 -3.02 -6.85 -3.12
N LYS A 62 -1.89 -6.24 -3.53
CA LYS A 62 -1.23 -5.15 -2.80
C LYS A 62 -2.08 -3.88 -2.83
N VAL A 63 -2.65 -3.53 -3.97
CA VAL A 63 -3.52 -2.34 -4.11
C VAL A 63 -4.77 -2.48 -3.25
N VAL A 64 -5.39 -3.67 -3.22
CA VAL A 64 -6.54 -3.97 -2.36
C VAL A 64 -6.21 -3.74 -0.89
N TYR A 65 -5.10 -4.31 -0.38
CA TYR A 65 -4.73 -4.13 1.01
C TYR A 65 -4.33 -2.70 1.35
N LEU A 66 -3.57 -2.03 0.47
CA LEU A 66 -3.23 -0.62 0.65
C LEU A 66 -4.48 0.26 0.70
N THR A 67 -5.54 -0.09 -0.04
CA THR A 67 -6.81 0.65 -0.03
C THR A 67 -7.53 0.51 1.30
N GLN A 68 -7.37 -0.64 1.96
CA GLN A 68 -7.86 -0.89 3.31
C GLN A 68 -6.93 -0.32 4.41
N GLY A 69 -5.80 0.31 4.04
CA GLY A 69 -4.81 0.82 5.00
C GLY A 69 -3.98 -0.27 5.67
N LYS A 70 -3.91 -1.46 5.05
CA LYS A 70 -3.19 -2.64 5.55
C LYS A 70 -2.17 -3.10 4.51
N LEU A 71 -1.33 -4.06 4.89
CA LEU A 71 -0.50 -4.82 3.94
C LEU A 71 -1.00 -6.25 3.78
N TYR A 72 -1.70 -6.76 4.79
CA TYR A 72 -1.96 -8.17 4.97
C TYR A 72 -3.38 -8.40 5.49
N PRO A 73 -3.95 -9.59 5.26
CA PRO A 73 -5.16 -10.02 5.93
C PRO A 73 -4.97 -10.11 7.46
N ASP A 74 -6.07 -9.88 8.18
CA ASP A 74 -6.05 -9.71 9.65
C ASP A 74 -5.57 -10.96 10.39
N PHE A 75 -5.82 -12.16 9.86
CA PHE A 75 -5.39 -13.41 10.49
C PHE A 75 -3.87 -13.58 10.57
N MET A 76 -3.09 -12.79 9.82
CA MET A 76 -1.62 -12.82 9.92
C MET A 76 -1.08 -11.98 11.09
N GLY A 77 -1.89 -11.11 11.70
CA GLY A 77 -1.50 -10.32 12.86
C GLY A 77 -0.33 -9.35 12.64
N ILE A 78 -0.03 -9.00 11.38
CA ILE A 78 1.04 -8.07 11.04
C ILE A 78 0.47 -6.65 10.93
N GLU A 79 0.84 -5.80 11.89
CA GLU A 79 0.55 -4.38 11.84
C GLU A 79 1.79 -3.59 11.40
N ILE A 80 1.61 -2.55 10.58
CA ILE A 80 2.69 -1.62 10.26
C ILE A 80 3.09 -0.81 11.50
N GLY A 81 2.06 -0.32 12.22
CA GLY A 81 2.11 0.13 13.61
C GLY A 81 3.25 1.09 13.96
N MET A 82 3.45 2.15 13.17
CA MET A 82 4.47 3.15 13.49
C MET A 82 3.93 4.18 14.48
N ALA A 83 4.57 4.27 15.65
CA ALA A 83 4.23 5.31 16.62
C ALA A 83 4.31 6.71 16.01
N GLU A 84 3.30 7.55 16.27
CA GLU A 84 3.17 8.89 15.66
C GLU A 84 4.43 9.76 15.86
N LYS A 85 5.06 9.66 17.05
CA LYS A 85 6.31 10.36 17.34
C LYS A 85 7.47 9.96 16.41
N LEU A 86 7.52 8.70 15.97
CA LEU A 86 8.52 8.25 14.99
C LEU A 86 8.18 8.74 13.59
N ALA A 87 6.89 8.73 13.22
CA ALA A 87 6.43 9.26 11.94
C ALA A 87 6.72 10.78 11.82
N ILE A 88 6.53 11.55 12.90
CA ILE A 88 6.90 12.97 12.99
C ILE A 88 8.40 13.16 12.70
N LYS A 89 9.27 12.36 13.32
CA LYS A 89 10.72 12.40 13.04
C LYS A 89 11.04 12.11 11.58
N ALA A 90 10.35 11.15 10.97
CA ALA A 90 10.54 10.81 9.56
C ALA A 90 10.10 11.94 8.62
N VAL A 91 8.95 12.57 8.88
CA VAL A 91 8.45 13.73 8.13
C VAL A 91 9.42 14.91 8.26
N ALA A 92 9.86 15.23 9.48
CA ALA A 92 10.82 16.30 9.74
C ALA A 92 12.12 16.10 8.95
N ARG A 93 12.65 14.87 8.95
CA ARG A 93 13.85 14.50 8.17
C ARG A 93 13.61 14.63 6.67
N ALA A 94 12.49 14.13 6.14
CA ALA A 94 12.18 14.18 4.71
C ALA A 94 11.93 15.61 4.19
N ALA A 95 11.32 16.47 5.01
CA ALA A 95 11.02 17.86 4.70
C ALA A 95 12.20 18.82 4.97
N GLY A 96 13.25 18.36 5.65
CA GLY A 96 14.38 19.19 6.10
C GLY A 96 13.96 20.26 7.11
N ARG A 97 13.09 19.91 8.06
CA ARG A 97 12.55 20.80 9.11
C ARG A 97 12.82 20.27 10.50
N ASN A 98 12.59 21.10 11.52
CA ASN A 98 12.62 20.64 12.91
C ASN A 98 11.34 19.86 13.25
N ALA A 99 11.47 18.78 14.02
CA ALA A 99 10.32 18.01 14.51
C ALA A 99 9.31 18.86 15.30
N LYS A 100 9.76 19.90 16.02
CA LYS A 100 8.87 20.83 16.72
C LYS A 100 7.94 21.62 15.79
N GLU A 101 8.40 21.95 14.58
CA GLU A 101 7.55 22.62 13.58
C GLU A 101 6.45 21.67 13.08
N ILE A 102 6.81 20.40 12.84
CA ILE A 102 5.85 19.36 12.45
C ILE A 102 4.83 19.13 13.56
N GLU A 103 5.27 19.02 14.82
CA GLU A 103 4.38 18.88 15.98
C GLU A 103 3.43 20.06 16.16
N ALA A 104 3.92 21.29 15.96
CA ALA A 104 3.10 22.49 16.08
C ALA A 104 2.00 22.54 15.02
N ASP A 105 2.31 22.14 13.78
CA ASP A 105 1.31 22.08 12.72
C ASP A 105 0.36 20.89 12.88
N LEU A 106 0.85 19.73 13.31
CA LEU A 106 0.02 18.57 13.63
C LEU A 106 -1.04 18.90 14.67
N ARG A 107 -0.71 19.69 15.71
CA ARG A 107 -1.69 20.14 16.70
C ARG A 107 -2.80 21.01 16.10
N ARG A 108 -2.54 21.68 14.98
CA ARG A 108 -3.51 22.52 14.27
C ARG A 108 -4.34 21.73 13.28
N THR A 109 -3.73 20.82 12.53
CA THR A 109 -4.39 20.02 11.49
C THR A 109 -5.14 18.82 12.09
N GLY A 110 -4.64 18.26 13.20
CA GLY A 110 -5.12 17.00 13.77
C GLY A 110 -4.72 15.76 12.95
N ASP A 111 -4.02 15.95 11.83
CA ASP A 111 -3.69 14.91 10.86
C ASP A 111 -2.24 15.02 10.39
N LEU A 112 -1.45 13.98 10.66
CA LEU A 112 -0.03 13.97 10.28
C LEU A 112 0.17 13.81 8.78
N GLY A 113 -0.76 13.19 8.06
CA GLY A 113 -0.73 13.07 6.60
C GLY A 113 -0.89 14.43 5.92
N GLU A 114 -1.87 15.23 6.34
CA GLU A 114 -2.05 16.60 5.84
C GLU A 114 -0.85 17.49 6.20
N THR A 115 -0.36 17.35 7.43
CA THR A 115 0.87 18.00 7.88
C THR A 115 2.05 17.62 6.97
N ALA A 116 2.24 16.32 6.70
CA ALA A 116 3.32 15.84 5.85
C ALA A 116 3.21 16.41 4.43
N GLN A 117 2.04 16.36 3.81
CA GLN A 117 1.81 16.94 2.49
C GLN A 117 2.22 18.41 2.45
N LYS A 118 1.71 19.23 3.38
CA LYS A 118 2.00 20.67 3.44
C LYS A 118 3.48 20.98 3.62
N PHE A 119 4.20 20.21 4.43
CA PHE A 119 5.64 20.42 4.63
C PHE A 119 6.48 19.95 3.45
N LEU A 120 6.06 18.89 2.75
CA LEU A 120 6.75 18.39 1.56
C LEU A 120 6.52 19.28 0.33
N GLU A 121 5.37 19.97 0.23
CA GLU A 121 5.14 21.05 -0.75
C GLU A 121 6.16 22.19 -0.60
N LYS A 122 6.59 22.46 0.64
CA LYS A 122 7.53 23.54 1.00
C LYS A 122 8.94 23.04 1.31
N LYS A 123 9.32 21.88 0.79
CA LYS A 123 10.63 21.26 1.04
C LYS A 123 11.76 22.21 0.62
N LEU A 124 12.75 22.41 1.50
CA LEU A 124 13.84 23.38 1.27
C LEU A 124 14.84 22.93 0.21
N GLN A 125 14.99 21.62 0.01
CA GLN A 125 15.92 21.05 -0.95
C GLN A 125 15.15 20.28 -2.02
N ILE A 126 15.30 20.72 -3.26
CA ILE A 126 14.90 19.96 -4.44
C ILE A 126 15.97 18.88 -4.62
N THR A 127 15.61 17.63 -4.36
CA THR A 127 16.44 16.49 -4.75
C THR A 127 16.50 16.46 -6.27
N PHE A 128 17.68 16.72 -6.84
CA PHE A 128 17.90 16.75 -8.30
C PHE A 128 17.55 15.43 -9.01
N PHE A 129 17.45 14.33 -8.26
CA PHE A 129 16.98 13.04 -8.73
C PHE A 129 15.96 12.48 -7.74
N ARG A 130 14.67 12.63 -8.04
CA ARG A 130 13.61 11.86 -7.37
C ARG A 130 13.29 10.64 -8.20
N GLN A 131 13.35 9.46 -7.59
CA GLN A 131 12.81 8.27 -8.23
C GLN A 131 11.32 8.18 -7.91
N PRO A 132 10.43 8.32 -8.91
CA PRO A 132 9.01 8.34 -8.61
C PRO A 132 8.52 7.04 -7.95
N LEU A 133 7.60 7.16 -7.01
CA LEU A 133 7.13 6.02 -6.24
C LEU A 133 6.24 5.10 -7.08
N THR A 134 6.46 3.80 -6.90
CA THR A 134 5.60 2.74 -7.42
C THR A 134 4.88 2.06 -6.26
N VAL A 135 3.73 1.44 -6.55
CA VAL A 135 2.98 0.65 -5.56
C VAL A 135 3.86 -0.42 -4.92
N GLU A 136 4.63 -1.13 -5.74
CA GLU A 136 5.56 -2.16 -5.26
C GLU A 136 6.61 -1.59 -4.30
N ARG A 137 7.25 -0.46 -4.65
CA ARG A 137 8.26 0.17 -3.80
C ARG A 137 7.67 0.63 -2.47
N VAL A 138 6.47 1.20 -2.50
CA VAL A 138 5.74 1.60 -1.28
C VAL A 138 5.44 0.36 -0.44
N TYR A 139 4.76 -0.64 -1.00
CA TYR A 139 4.39 -1.85 -0.30
C TYR A 139 5.59 -2.55 0.35
N GLN A 140 6.68 -2.78 -0.41
CA GLN A 140 7.90 -3.41 0.09
C GLN A 140 8.57 -2.59 1.21
N THR A 141 8.54 -1.27 1.12
CA THR A 141 9.11 -0.40 2.16
C THR A 141 8.27 -0.46 3.44
N LEU A 142 6.94 -0.42 3.31
CA LEU A 142 6.02 -0.55 4.44
C LEU A 142 6.14 -1.93 5.09
N ASP A 143 6.31 -3.00 4.31
CA ASP A 143 6.55 -4.34 4.82
C ASP A 143 7.85 -4.43 5.64
N LYS A 144 8.94 -3.85 5.13
CA LYS A 144 10.21 -3.76 5.87
C LYS A 144 10.03 -2.99 7.20
N ILE A 145 9.21 -1.94 7.22
CA ILE A 145 8.87 -1.20 8.45
C ILE A 145 8.09 -2.08 9.42
N ALA A 146 7.06 -2.79 8.93
CA ALA A 146 6.21 -3.66 9.75
C ALA A 146 7.03 -4.79 10.40
N ARG A 147 7.96 -5.38 9.65
CA ARG A 147 8.78 -6.51 10.10
C ARG A 147 9.99 -6.11 10.95
N ALA A 148 10.41 -4.85 10.94
CA ALA A 148 11.57 -4.41 11.72
C ALA A 148 11.30 -4.52 13.23
N SER A 149 12.15 -5.28 13.91
CA SER A 149 12.07 -5.57 15.36
C SER A 149 13.48 -5.68 15.98
N GLY A 150 13.56 -5.69 17.30
CA GLY A 150 14.84 -5.78 18.03
C GLY A 150 15.60 -4.46 18.14
N SER A 151 16.86 -4.54 18.58
CA SER A 151 17.73 -3.37 18.78
C SER A 151 17.97 -2.63 17.46
N GLY A 152 17.89 -1.30 17.48
CA GLY A 152 18.06 -0.46 16.29
C GLY A 152 16.85 -0.40 15.33
N SER A 153 15.80 -1.18 15.57
CA SER A 153 14.59 -1.18 14.71
C SER A 153 13.90 0.19 14.63
N ILE A 154 13.92 0.97 15.71
CA ILE A 154 13.34 2.33 15.74
C ILE A 154 14.02 3.23 14.70
N ASP A 155 15.35 3.26 14.68
CA ASP A 155 16.11 4.10 13.75
C ASP A 155 15.97 3.58 12.31
N GLN A 156 15.92 2.26 12.13
CA GLN A 156 15.64 1.65 10.83
C GLN A 156 14.27 2.05 10.28
N LYS A 157 13.20 2.01 11.10
CA LYS A 157 11.84 2.42 10.70
C LYS A 157 11.81 3.90 10.29
N VAL A 158 12.44 4.77 11.07
CA VAL A 158 12.54 6.21 10.75
C VAL A 158 13.33 6.43 9.46
N ALA A 159 14.43 5.70 9.24
CA ALA A 159 15.24 5.79 8.02
C ALA A 159 14.47 5.33 6.77
N LEU A 160 13.79 4.18 6.84
CA LEU A 160 12.97 3.65 5.74
C LEU A 160 11.84 4.62 5.36
N LEU A 161 11.09 5.11 6.36
CA LEU A 161 9.98 6.03 6.12
C LEU A 161 10.47 7.39 5.59
N SER A 162 11.49 7.99 6.20
CA SER A 162 12.02 9.28 5.72
C SER A 162 12.64 9.16 4.32
N GLY A 163 13.23 8.00 3.99
CA GLY A 163 13.76 7.71 2.66
C GLY A 163 12.67 7.73 1.60
N ILE A 164 11.58 6.98 1.78
CA ILE A 164 10.50 6.95 0.79
C ILE A 164 9.74 8.28 0.71
N LEU A 165 9.55 8.98 1.83
CA LEU A 165 8.95 10.32 1.86
C LEU A 165 9.82 11.38 1.16
N SER A 166 11.14 11.17 1.08
CA SER A 166 12.02 12.13 0.40
C SER A 166 11.83 12.15 -1.12
N ASP A 167 11.34 11.04 -1.68
CA ASP A 167 11.01 10.85 -3.09
C ASP A 167 9.52 11.03 -3.41
N ALA A 168 8.66 11.02 -2.39
CA ALA A 168 7.22 11.13 -2.53
C ALA A 168 6.79 12.50 -3.08
N GLU A 169 5.80 12.49 -3.96
CA GLU A 169 4.97 13.66 -4.17
C GLU A 169 4.19 14.01 -2.88
N PRO A 170 3.86 15.28 -2.63
CA PRO A 170 3.18 15.66 -1.38
C PRO A 170 1.90 14.88 -1.10
N LYS A 171 1.11 14.59 -2.14
CA LYS A 171 -0.11 13.77 -2.04
C LYS A 171 0.19 12.32 -1.67
N GLU A 172 1.25 11.73 -2.23
CA GLU A 172 1.69 10.37 -1.89
C GLU A 172 2.07 10.30 -0.40
N ALA A 173 2.79 11.31 0.09
CA ALA A 173 3.22 11.38 1.49
C ALA A 173 2.06 11.40 2.49
N LYS A 174 0.97 12.12 2.18
CA LYS A 174 -0.25 12.12 3.01
C LYS A 174 -0.76 10.70 3.25
N TYR A 175 -0.94 9.93 2.18
CA TYR A 175 -1.52 8.58 2.27
C TYR A 175 -0.54 7.55 2.84
N ILE A 176 0.76 7.67 2.57
CA ILE A 176 1.79 6.84 3.22
C ILE A 176 1.76 7.05 4.73
N ILE A 177 1.74 8.31 5.19
CA ILE A 177 1.70 8.63 6.61
C ILE A 177 0.43 8.13 7.29
N ARG A 178 -0.73 8.36 6.68
CA ARG A 178 -2.00 7.84 7.19
C ARG A 178 -1.96 6.31 7.29
N THR A 179 -1.37 5.61 6.33
CA THR A 179 -1.23 4.15 6.35
C THR A 179 -0.33 3.67 7.49
N VAL A 180 0.89 4.20 7.62
CA VAL A 180 1.85 3.71 8.64
C VAL A 180 1.44 4.03 10.08
N THR A 181 0.62 5.06 10.26
CA THR A 181 0.08 5.45 11.58
C THR A 181 -1.28 4.81 11.89
N GLY A 182 -1.82 3.96 11.00
CA GLY A 182 -3.13 3.33 11.17
C GLY A 182 -4.31 4.31 11.11
N LYS A 183 -4.11 5.48 10.50
CA LYS A 183 -5.09 6.56 10.37
C LYS A 183 -5.68 6.70 8.97
N LEU A 184 -5.35 5.80 8.04
CA LEU A 184 -5.99 5.77 6.73
C LEU A 184 -7.46 5.32 6.87
N ARG A 185 -8.39 6.25 6.69
CA ARG A 185 -9.84 6.02 6.82
C ARG A 185 -10.56 6.52 5.59
N LEU A 186 -10.52 5.73 4.52
CA LEU A 186 -11.18 6.07 3.25
C LEU A 186 -12.70 5.81 3.27
N GLY A 187 -13.24 5.17 4.31
CA GLY A 187 -14.64 4.72 4.32
C GLY A 187 -14.93 3.54 3.39
N VAL A 188 -13.88 2.88 2.88
CA VAL A 188 -13.98 1.72 2.00
C VAL A 188 -14.03 0.45 2.85
N ALA A 189 -15.20 -0.19 2.89
CA ALA A 189 -15.38 -1.51 3.49
C ALA A 189 -15.11 -2.63 2.48
N ASP A 190 -14.83 -3.83 2.98
CA ASP A 190 -14.57 -5.04 2.18
C ASP A 190 -15.66 -5.27 1.13
N MET A 191 -16.93 -5.05 1.51
CA MET A 191 -18.07 -5.21 0.62
C MET A 191 -18.02 -4.27 -0.58
N THR A 192 -17.54 -3.04 -0.40
CA THR A 192 -17.34 -2.06 -1.47
C THR A 192 -16.20 -2.48 -2.41
N VAL A 193 -15.13 -3.07 -1.86
CA VAL A 193 -14.03 -3.62 -2.67
C VAL A 193 -14.52 -4.82 -3.49
N LEU A 194 -15.29 -5.73 -2.89
CA LEU A 194 -15.89 -6.87 -3.59
C LEU A 194 -16.84 -6.42 -4.71
N ASP A 195 -17.63 -5.35 -4.50
CA ASP A 195 -18.46 -4.75 -5.55
C ASP A 195 -17.60 -4.26 -6.72
N ALA A 196 -16.51 -3.56 -6.41
CA ALA A 196 -15.59 -3.05 -7.42
C ALA A 196 -14.85 -4.18 -8.17
N LEU A 197 -14.43 -5.25 -7.48
CA LEU A 197 -13.80 -6.42 -8.11
C LEU A 197 -14.78 -7.17 -9.02
N ALA A 198 -16.05 -7.32 -8.61
CA ALA A 198 -17.10 -7.93 -9.42
C ALA A 198 -17.32 -7.17 -10.74
N ILE A 199 -17.35 -5.83 -10.68
CA ILE A 199 -17.50 -4.99 -11.88
C ILE A 199 -16.21 -4.97 -12.71
N ALA A 200 -15.04 -4.92 -12.08
CA ALA A 200 -13.76 -4.82 -12.77
C ALA A 200 -13.36 -6.11 -13.50
N TYR A 201 -13.62 -7.27 -12.88
CA TYR A 201 -13.13 -8.57 -13.34
C TYR A 201 -14.21 -9.65 -13.51
N GLY A 202 -15.37 -9.49 -12.87
CA GLY A 202 -16.47 -10.46 -12.91
C GLY A 202 -17.53 -10.21 -14.00
N GLY A 203 -17.38 -9.16 -14.81
CA GLY A 203 -18.33 -8.82 -15.88
C GLY A 203 -19.57 -8.04 -15.41
N GLY A 204 -19.67 -7.69 -14.13
CA GLY A 204 -20.79 -6.89 -13.60
C GLY A 204 -21.09 -7.17 -12.14
N LYS A 205 -22.11 -6.48 -11.61
CA LYS A 205 -22.54 -6.63 -10.21
C LYS A 205 -23.06 -8.03 -9.89
N ASP A 206 -23.55 -8.77 -10.87
CA ASP A 206 -24.10 -10.13 -10.67
C ASP A 206 -23.03 -11.16 -10.28
N ALA A 207 -21.75 -10.86 -10.52
CA ALA A 207 -20.64 -11.70 -10.04
C ALA A 207 -20.41 -11.58 -8.53
N ARG A 208 -20.97 -10.56 -7.87
CA ARG A 208 -20.70 -10.22 -6.47
C ARG A 208 -20.91 -11.37 -5.48
N PRO A 209 -21.96 -12.21 -5.57
CA PRO A 209 -22.15 -13.32 -4.64
C PRO A 209 -21.05 -14.38 -4.71
N ILE A 210 -20.45 -14.59 -5.89
CA ILE A 210 -19.36 -15.56 -6.08
C ILE A 210 -18.10 -15.08 -5.37
N LEU A 211 -17.75 -13.80 -5.53
CA LEU A 211 -16.61 -13.19 -4.82
C LEU A 211 -16.85 -13.18 -3.30
N GLU A 212 -18.08 -12.90 -2.86
CA GLU A 212 -18.42 -12.90 -1.43
C GLU A 212 -18.19 -14.27 -0.80
N ARG A 213 -18.69 -15.33 -1.45
CA ARG A 213 -18.53 -16.69 -0.95
C ARG A 213 -17.04 -17.04 -0.82
N ALA A 214 -16.25 -16.76 -1.85
CA ALA A 214 -14.81 -17.00 -1.81
C ALA A 214 -14.12 -16.20 -0.69
N TYR A 215 -14.53 -14.95 -0.47
CA TYR A 215 -14.02 -14.14 0.63
C TYR A 215 -14.42 -14.68 2.00
N ASN A 216 -15.67 -15.08 2.19
CA ASN A 216 -16.17 -15.62 3.45
C ASN A 216 -15.48 -16.94 3.83
N VAL A 217 -15.08 -17.75 2.86
CA VAL A 217 -14.34 -19.00 3.09
C VAL A 217 -12.87 -18.72 3.41
N SER A 218 -12.22 -17.85 2.63
CA SER A 218 -10.78 -17.60 2.75
C SER A 218 -10.38 -16.57 3.80
N SER A 219 -11.28 -15.65 4.13
CA SER A 219 -10.99 -14.41 4.87
C SER A 219 -9.83 -13.59 4.28
N ASP A 220 -9.55 -13.75 2.97
CA ASP A 220 -8.42 -13.14 2.28
C ASP A 220 -8.88 -12.40 1.01
N LEU A 221 -9.07 -11.10 1.15
CA LEU A 221 -9.54 -10.24 0.06
C LEU A 221 -8.50 -10.09 -1.06
N GLY A 222 -7.20 -10.06 -0.72
CA GLY A 222 -6.13 -9.96 -1.71
C GLY A 222 -6.00 -11.23 -2.53
N MET A 223 -6.19 -12.40 -1.93
CA MET A 223 -6.23 -13.70 -2.60
C MET A 223 -7.42 -13.76 -3.56
N VAL A 224 -8.62 -13.39 -3.12
CA VAL A 224 -9.82 -13.33 -3.98
C VAL A 224 -9.58 -12.38 -5.15
N ALA A 225 -9.03 -11.19 -4.89
CA ALA A 225 -8.71 -10.19 -5.91
C ALA A 225 -7.70 -10.71 -6.96
N ARG A 226 -6.63 -11.36 -6.50
CA ARG A 226 -5.61 -11.94 -7.40
C ARG A 226 -6.21 -13.04 -8.27
N ILE A 227 -6.96 -13.96 -7.68
CA ILE A 227 -7.54 -15.09 -8.43
C ILE A 227 -8.52 -14.60 -9.48
N VAL A 228 -9.43 -13.69 -9.13
CA VAL A 228 -10.40 -13.17 -10.12
C VAL A 228 -9.71 -12.36 -11.22
N ALA A 229 -8.66 -11.61 -10.92
CA ALA A 229 -7.92 -10.84 -11.91
C ALA A 229 -7.11 -11.73 -12.86
N GLU A 230 -6.46 -12.77 -12.34
CA GLU A 230 -5.58 -13.66 -13.12
C GLU A 230 -6.35 -14.75 -13.89
N LYS A 231 -7.28 -15.41 -13.21
CA LYS A 231 -7.94 -16.64 -13.68
C LYS A 231 -9.44 -16.46 -13.99
N GLY A 232 -9.99 -15.29 -13.68
CA GLY A 232 -11.40 -14.99 -13.91
C GLY A 232 -12.33 -15.56 -12.84
N LEU A 233 -13.64 -15.35 -13.04
CA LEU A 233 -14.68 -15.62 -12.05
C LEU A 233 -14.87 -17.12 -11.77
N ASP A 234 -14.68 -17.98 -12.77
CA ASP A 234 -14.89 -19.43 -12.61
C ASP A 234 -13.90 -20.04 -11.61
N ALA A 235 -12.67 -19.53 -11.53
CA ALA A 235 -11.67 -19.99 -10.57
C ALA A 235 -12.05 -19.69 -9.10
N LEU A 236 -13.06 -18.86 -8.84
CA LEU A 236 -13.59 -18.62 -7.50
C LEU A 236 -14.68 -19.61 -7.09
N LYS A 237 -15.14 -20.47 -8.00
CA LYS A 237 -16.16 -21.50 -7.71
C LYS A 237 -15.61 -22.66 -6.88
N ASP A 238 -14.30 -22.86 -6.94
CA ASP A 238 -13.60 -23.98 -6.29
C ASP A 238 -13.12 -23.65 -4.85
N PHE A 239 -13.51 -22.50 -4.31
CA PHE A 239 -13.28 -22.13 -2.89
C PHE A 239 -14.20 -22.89 -1.94
#